data_AF-A0A0R1EGC5-F1
#
_entry.id   AF-A0A0R1EGC5-F1
#
_cell.length_a   1.000
_cell.length_b   1.000
_cell.length_c   1.000
_cell.angle_alpha   90.00
_cell.angle_beta   90.00
_cell.angle_gamma   90.00
#
_symmetry.space_group_name_H-M   'P 1'
#
loop_
_entity.id
_entity.type
_entity.pdbx_description
1 polymer ?
#
loop_
_entity_poly.entity_id
_entity_poly.type
_entity_poly.pdbx_seq_one_letter_code
_entity_poly.pdbx_strand_id
1 'polypeptide(L)'
;MLSCRQLISRLLPLRRTSTFGRVRATDYVEVQEEQGNLLKYPQAWLRDNCQCAECFHAATRARKSHWERGPLNIPVSQVAYNQEKKQLEIVWQDQHKSSFDLGWLRERDFGEAARKRYLKEVYKPPAQLWGKSEFEAVRREFQYQDVLQQDSALRDWLEALAVQGFAILKGAPNDTNVAKNLAKRIGYIKRTTYGYIPYLLATFSR
;
A
#
# COMPACT_ATOMS: atom_id res chain seq x y z
N MET A 1 20.79 -24.44 61.58
CA MET A 1 20.91 -23.04 61.11
C MET A 1 21.57 -23.07 59.75
N LEU A 2 20.87 -22.52 58.75
CA LEU A 2 21.08 -22.73 57.32
C LEU A 2 22.34 -22.01 56.80
N SER A 3 23.09 -22.71 55.95
CA SER A 3 24.22 -22.19 55.18
C SER A 3 23.95 -22.35 53.69
N CYS A 4 24.53 -21.40 52.94
CA CYS A 4 24.87 -21.45 51.52
C CYS A 4 23.76 -21.25 50.47
N ARG A 5 23.67 -19.99 50.03
CA ARG A 5 23.84 -19.53 48.64
C ARG A 5 23.54 -20.57 47.55
N GLN A 6 22.51 -20.29 46.75
CA GLN A 6 22.57 -20.40 45.30
C GLN A 6 21.45 -19.56 44.67
N LEU A 7 21.79 -18.31 44.36
CA LEU A 7 21.10 -17.51 43.35
C LEU A 7 21.50 -18.08 41.98
N ILE A 8 20.70 -19.03 41.47
CA ILE A 8 20.74 -19.37 40.05
C ILE A 8 19.77 -18.40 39.38
N SER A 9 20.30 -17.28 38.92
CA SER A 9 19.65 -16.48 37.88
C SER A 9 19.36 -17.42 36.71
N ARG A 10 18.09 -17.73 36.49
CA ARG A 10 17.62 -18.31 35.24
C ARG A 10 17.82 -17.25 34.15
N LEU A 11 19.04 -17.21 33.60
CA LEU A 11 19.26 -16.69 32.26
C LEU A 11 18.52 -17.64 31.32
N LEU A 12 17.26 -17.31 31.04
CA LEU A 12 16.59 -17.79 29.85
C LEU A 12 17.51 -17.44 28.68
N PRO A 13 17.94 -18.40 27.84
CA PRO A 13 18.65 -18.03 26.64
C PRO A 13 17.69 -17.15 25.84
N LEU A 14 18.09 -15.90 25.59
CA LEU A 14 17.53 -15.10 24.51
C LEU A 14 17.68 -15.97 23.27
N ARG A 15 16.61 -16.68 22.88
CA ARG A 15 16.55 -17.39 21.60
C ARG A 15 16.84 -16.33 20.56
N ARG A 16 18.04 -16.41 19.96
CA ARG A 16 18.40 -15.57 18.82
C ARG A 16 17.38 -15.87 17.74
N THR A 17 16.52 -14.90 17.45
CA THR A 17 15.55 -15.04 16.37
C THR A 17 16.31 -15.24 15.07
N SER A 18 16.19 -16.41 14.45
CA SER A 18 17.01 -16.78 13.29
C SER A 18 16.21 -16.63 11.99
N THR A 19 16.00 -15.39 11.56
CA THR A 19 15.58 -15.13 10.18
C THR A 19 16.76 -15.35 9.24
N PHE A 20 16.57 -16.07 8.13
CA PHE A 20 17.63 -16.24 7.14
C PHE A 20 17.09 -16.11 5.72
N GLY A 21 17.91 -15.51 4.86
CA GLY A 21 17.70 -15.50 3.42
C GLY A 21 18.44 -16.68 2.77
N ARG A 22 17.80 -17.36 1.83
CA ARG A 22 18.44 -18.38 0.99
C ARG A 22 18.03 -18.21 -0.47
N VAL A 23 18.94 -18.49 -1.39
CA VAL A 23 18.59 -18.60 -2.81
C VAL A 23 18.16 -20.05 -3.06
N ARG A 24 16.96 -20.26 -3.62
CA ARG A 24 16.50 -21.58 -4.03
C ARG A 24 16.26 -21.56 -5.54
N ALA A 25 17.06 -22.35 -6.26
CA ALA A 25 17.10 -22.38 -7.72
C ALA A 25 17.38 -20.99 -8.33
N THR A 26 17.50 -20.92 -9.65
CA THR A 26 17.84 -19.70 -10.41
C THR A 26 16.75 -18.61 -10.38
N ASP A 27 15.59 -18.89 -9.77
CA ASP A 27 14.39 -18.06 -10.02
C ASP A 27 13.96 -17.23 -8.81
N TYR A 28 14.16 -17.72 -7.57
CA TYR A 28 13.64 -17.08 -6.35
C TYR A 28 14.68 -16.90 -5.23
N VAL A 29 14.53 -15.81 -4.48
CA VAL A 29 15.10 -15.64 -3.15
C VAL A 29 14.02 -15.91 -2.13
N GLU A 30 14.32 -16.80 -1.19
CA GLU A 30 13.43 -17.14 -0.09
C GLU A 30 13.91 -16.48 1.21
N VAL A 31 12.98 -15.94 1.98
CA VAL A 31 13.23 -15.43 3.32
C VAL A 31 12.40 -16.24 4.30
N GLN A 32 13.08 -17.01 5.16
CA GLN A 32 12.43 -17.80 6.20
C GLN A 32 12.50 -17.03 7.52
N GLU A 33 11.34 -16.79 8.10
CA GLU A 33 11.19 -16.21 9.43
C GLU A 33 10.89 -17.32 10.45
N GLU A 34 11.36 -17.20 11.69
CA GLU A 34 11.19 -18.27 12.70
C GLU A 34 9.72 -18.53 13.07
N GLN A 35 8.87 -17.51 12.99
CA GLN A 35 7.43 -17.59 13.31
C GLN A 35 6.55 -17.10 12.15
N GLY A 36 7.11 -17.03 10.94
CA GLY A 36 6.44 -16.48 9.77
C GLY A 36 6.33 -17.47 8.62
N ASN A 37 5.50 -17.11 7.65
CA ASN A 37 5.43 -17.84 6.38
C ASN A 37 6.74 -17.67 5.61
N LEU A 38 7.10 -18.70 4.84
CA LEU A 38 8.19 -18.63 3.88
C LEU A 38 7.84 -17.59 2.80
N LEU A 39 8.60 -16.49 2.76
CA LEU A 39 8.42 -15.45 1.75
C LEU A 39 9.26 -15.81 0.51
N LYS A 40 8.67 -15.67 -0.68
CA LYS A 40 9.33 -16.01 -1.95
C LYS A 40 9.29 -14.82 -2.91
N TYR A 41 10.46 -14.38 -3.34
CA TYR A 41 10.61 -13.22 -4.22
C TYR A 41 11.35 -13.61 -5.51
N PRO A 42 10.78 -13.36 -6.70
CA PRO A 42 11.51 -13.54 -7.94
C PRO A 42 12.78 -12.66 -7.97
N GLN A 43 13.90 -13.21 -8.45
CA GLN A 43 15.17 -12.47 -8.51
C GLN A 43 15.04 -11.20 -9.37
N ALA A 44 14.41 -11.31 -10.55
CA ALA A 44 14.18 -10.16 -11.42
C ALA A 44 13.33 -9.07 -10.74
N TRP A 45 12.36 -9.44 -9.89
CA TRP A 45 11.56 -8.46 -9.15
C TRP A 45 12.39 -7.74 -8.09
N LEU A 46 13.26 -8.45 -7.37
CA LEU A 46 14.17 -7.84 -6.42
C LEU A 46 15.13 -6.88 -7.13
N ARG A 47 15.74 -7.28 -8.26
CA ARG A 47 16.63 -6.41 -9.04
C ARG A 47 15.91 -5.15 -9.54
N ASP A 48 14.70 -5.32 -10.05
CA ASP A 48 13.87 -4.23 -10.57
C ASP A 48 13.35 -3.29 -9.48
N ASN A 49 13.30 -3.73 -8.22
CA ASN A 49 12.85 -2.92 -7.10
C ASN A 49 13.96 -2.50 -6.13
N CYS A 50 15.23 -2.63 -6.54
CA CYS A 50 16.37 -2.14 -5.76
C CYS A 50 16.17 -0.67 -5.37
N GLN A 51 16.34 -0.37 -4.07
CA GLN A 51 16.13 0.95 -3.48
C GLN A 51 17.42 1.78 -3.32
N CYS A 52 18.55 1.33 -3.90
CA CYS A 52 19.80 2.07 -3.81
C CYS A 52 19.74 3.37 -4.65
N ALA A 53 20.67 4.30 -4.37
CA ALA A 53 20.72 5.60 -5.04
C ALA A 53 20.95 5.52 -6.56
N GLU A 54 21.48 4.40 -7.07
CA GLU A 54 21.62 4.15 -8.52
C GLU A 54 20.30 3.74 -9.15
N CYS A 55 19.43 3.04 -8.42
CA CYS A 55 18.20 2.44 -8.96
C CYS A 55 16.92 3.22 -8.64
N PHE A 56 16.93 4.05 -7.60
CA PHE A 56 15.73 4.71 -7.10
C PHE A 56 15.97 6.17 -6.74
N HIS A 57 15.04 7.03 -7.16
CA HIS A 57 15.00 8.43 -6.74
C HIS A 57 14.17 8.56 -5.46
N ALA A 58 14.84 8.63 -4.31
CA ALA A 58 14.18 8.72 -3.00
C ALA A 58 13.24 9.92 -2.86
N ALA A 59 13.60 11.07 -3.44
CA ALA A 59 12.81 12.31 -3.35
C ALA A 59 11.45 12.20 -4.07
N THR A 60 11.43 11.58 -5.26
CA THR A 60 10.21 11.41 -6.07
C THR A 60 9.53 10.07 -5.88
N ARG A 61 10.14 9.18 -5.08
CA ARG A 61 9.73 7.78 -4.88
C ARG A 61 9.53 7.02 -6.20
N ALA A 62 10.42 7.26 -7.16
CA ALA A 62 10.33 6.69 -8.49
C ALA A 62 11.57 5.83 -8.82
N ARG A 63 11.35 4.75 -9.59
CA ARG A 63 12.45 3.98 -10.16
C ARG A 63 13.13 4.78 -11.27
N LYS A 64 14.45 4.66 -11.35
CA LYS A 64 15.21 5.22 -12.48
C LYS A 64 14.92 4.45 -13.77
N SER A 65 15.27 5.05 -14.90
CA SER A 65 15.06 4.43 -16.20
C SER A 65 15.82 3.09 -16.31
N HIS A 66 15.35 2.18 -17.15
CA HIS A 66 16.04 0.90 -17.39
C HIS A 66 17.48 1.11 -17.89
N TRP A 67 17.69 2.15 -18.71
CA TRP A 67 19.02 2.48 -19.25
C TRP A 67 20.03 2.81 -18.15
N GLU A 68 19.60 3.49 -17.08
CA GLU A 68 20.47 3.82 -15.95
C GLU A 68 20.73 2.63 -15.02
N ARG A 69 19.78 1.70 -14.90
CA ARG A 69 19.82 0.61 -13.91
C ARG A 69 20.53 -0.65 -14.42
N GLY A 70 20.64 -0.81 -15.72
CA GLY A 70 21.16 -2.02 -16.36
C GLY A 70 20.13 -3.16 -16.43
N PRO A 71 20.56 -4.37 -16.83
CA PRO A 71 19.66 -5.48 -17.08
C PRO A 71 19.04 -6.04 -15.79
N LEU A 72 17.79 -6.51 -15.88
CA LEU A 72 17.06 -7.05 -14.73
C LEU A 72 17.34 -8.54 -14.47
N ASN A 73 17.72 -9.28 -15.51
CA ASN A 73 17.94 -10.73 -15.45
C ASN A 73 19.38 -11.07 -15.05
N ILE A 74 19.85 -10.46 -13.96
CA ILE A 74 21.15 -10.77 -13.36
C ILE A 74 20.92 -11.71 -12.19
N PRO A 75 21.55 -12.90 -12.16
CA PRO A 75 21.40 -13.81 -11.03
C PRO A 75 22.00 -13.25 -9.73
N VAL A 76 21.43 -13.69 -8.61
CA VAL A 76 22.00 -13.45 -7.28
C VAL A 76 23.31 -14.22 -7.13
N SER A 77 24.37 -13.52 -6.74
CA SER A 77 25.65 -14.12 -6.37
C SER A 77 25.67 -14.53 -4.89
N GLN A 78 25.14 -13.69 -4.01
CA GLN A 78 25.10 -13.95 -2.57
C GLN A 78 23.85 -13.33 -1.97
N VAL A 79 23.26 -14.03 -1.00
CA VAL A 79 22.22 -13.50 -0.13
C VAL A 79 22.67 -13.62 1.32
N ALA A 80 22.42 -12.58 2.10
CA ALA A 80 22.61 -12.58 3.53
C ALA A 80 21.42 -11.87 4.19
N TYR A 81 21.16 -12.20 5.46
CA TYR A 81 20.20 -11.47 6.25
C TYR A 81 20.90 -10.80 7.43
N ASN A 82 20.80 -9.47 7.49
CA ASN A 82 21.35 -8.65 8.54
C ASN A 82 20.35 -8.58 9.71
N GLN A 83 20.64 -9.29 10.79
CA GLN A 83 19.77 -9.35 11.98
C GLN A 83 19.61 -8.00 12.67
N GLU A 84 20.67 -7.19 12.72
CA GLU A 84 20.67 -5.90 13.43
C GLU A 84 19.81 -4.89 12.69
N LYS A 85 19.97 -4.79 11.36
CA LYS A 85 19.21 -3.88 10.51
C LYS A 85 17.84 -4.43 10.11
N LYS A 86 17.60 -5.73 10.31
CA LYS A 86 16.42 -6.47 9.82
C LYS A 86 16.26 -6.35 8.30
N GLN A 87 17.36 -6.51 7.58
CA GLN A 87 17.43 -6.31 6.14
C GLN A 87 17.91 -7.57 5.42
N LEU A 88 17.31 -7.85 4.26
CA LEU A 88 17.84 -8.78 3.29
C LEU A 88 18.87 -8.06 2.44
N GLU A 89 20.11 -8.55 2.45
CA GLU A 89 21.22 -8.02 1.66
C GLU A 89 21.53 -8.98 0.51
N ILE A 90 21.60 -8.45 -0.71
CA ILE A 90 21.81 -9.21 -1.94
C ILE A 90 22.99 -8.61 -2.69
N VAL A 91 23.91 -9.48 -3.11
CA VAL A 91 24.97 -9.17 -4.06
C VAL A 91 24.67 -9.89 -5.37
N TRP A 92 24.65 -9.14 -6.46
CA TRP A 92 24.38 -9.64 -7.81
C TRP A 92 25.68 -10.00 -8.53
N GLN A 93 25.61 -10.79 -9.59
CA GLN A 93 26.81 -11.19 -10.35
C GLN A 93 27.57 -10.01 -10.98
N ASP A 94 26.90 -8.91 -11.28
CA ASP A 94 27.48 -7.64 -11.75
C ASP A 94 28.11 -6.80 -10.61
N GLN A 95 28.24 -7.36 -9.41
CA GLN A 95 28.71 -6.71 -8.18
C GLN A 95 27.78 -5.62 -7.62
N HIS A 96 26.60 -5.42 -8.23
CA HIS A 96 25.59 -4.53 -7.67
C HIS A 96 25.14 -5.05 -6.30
N LYS A 97 24.76 -4.12 -5.40
CA LYS A 97 24.31 -4.46 -4.05
C LYS A 97 22.93 -3.87 -3.81
N SER A 98 22.03 -4.70 -3.29
CA SER A 98 20.67 -4.30 -2.94
C SER A 98 20.36 -4.70 -1.51
N SER A 99 19.68 -3.80 -0.79
CA SER A 99 19.23 -4.03 0.58
C SER A 99 17.73 -3.77 0.67
N PHE A 100 17.00 -4.68 1.30
CA PHE A 100 15.55 -4.59 1.46
C PHE A 100 15.16 -4.79 2.93
N ASP A 101 14.39 -3.85 3.48
CA ASP A 101 13.82 -4.01 4.81
C ASP A 101 12.83 -5.17 4.84
N LEU A 102 12.89 -5.99 5.89
CA LEU A 102 11.98 -7.13 6.04
C LEU A 102 10.52 -6.68 6.07
N GLY A 103 10.22 -5.54 6.70
CA GLY A 103 8.86 -4.97 6.68
C GLY A 103 8.38 -4.64 5.27
N TRP A 104 9.24 -4.02 4.47
CA TRP A 104 8.95 -3.66 3.07
C TRP A 104 8.70 -4.90 2.20
N LEU A 105 9.47 -5.97 2.44
CA LEU A 105 9.28 -7.27 1.80
C LEU A 105 7.93 -7.89 2.18
N ARG A 106 7.58 -7.93 3.48
CA ARG A 106 6.30 -8.50 3.96
C ARG A 106 5.06 -7.80 3.38
N GLU A 107 5.12 -6.48 3.24
CA GLU A 107 4.06 -5.70 2.59
C GLU A 107 3.83 -6.11 1.12
N ARG A 108 4.88 -6.64 0.48
CA ARG A 108 4.92 -7.03 -0.93
C ARG A 108 5.06 -8.54 -1.11
N ASP A 109 4.61 -9.31 -0.11
CA ASP A 109 4.55 -10.76 -0.18
C ASP A 109 3.68 -11.23 -1.36
N PHE A 110 4.21 -12.16 -2.15
CA PHE A 110 3.55 -12.77 -3.30
C PHE A 110 2.58 -13.90 -2.91
N GLY A 111 2.54 -14.29 -1.63
CA GLY A 111 1.61 -15.27 -1.10
C GLY A 111 0.14 -14.88 -1.33
N GLU A 112 -0.71 -15.89 -1.53
CA GLU A 112 -2.12 -15.68 -1.86
C GLU A 112 -2.86 -14.84 -0.82
N ALA A 113 -2.60 -15.10 0.48
CA ALA A 113 -3.22 -14.35 1.57
C ALA A 113 -2.81 -12.86 1.56
N ALA A 114 -1.53 -12.57 1.33
CA ALA A 114 -1.04 -11.20 1.24
C ALA A 114 -1.60 -10.47 0.02
N ARG A 115 -1.66 -11.15 -1.13
CA ARG A 115 -2.27 -10.60 -2.35
C ARG A 115 -3.75 -10.30 -2.17
N LYS A 116 -4.52 -11.19 -1.54
CA LYS A 116 -5.94 -10.96 -1.21
C LYS A 116 -6.11 -9.76 -0.29
N ARG A 117 -5.27 -9.65 0.75
CA ARG A 117 -5.25 -8.50 1.66
C ARG A 117 -4.96 -7.19 0.91
N TYR A 118 -3.90 -7.15 0.09
CA TYR A 118 -3.54 -5.97 -0.70
C TYR A 118 -4.67 -5.51 -1.62
N LEU A 119 -5.31 -6.46 -2.33
CA LEU A 119 -6.43 -6.13 -3.21
C LEU A 119 -7.62 -5.54 -2.45
N LYS A 120 -7.90 -6.05 -1.25
CA LYS A 120 -9.04 -5.61 -0.43
C LYS A 120 -8.79 -4.29 0.30
N GLU A 121 -7.60 -4.11 0.85
CA GLU A 121 -7.30 -3.03 1.80
C GLU A 121 -6.51 -1.86 1.18
N VAL A 122 -5.71 -2.12 0.14
CA VAL A 122 -4.76 -1.12 -0.39
C VAL A 122 -5.17 -0.64 -1.79
N TYR A 123 -5.55 -1.55 -2.69
CA TYR A 123 -5.79 -1.18 -4.09
C TYR A 123 -7.11 -0.43 -4.29
N LYS A 124 -8.23 -1.11 -4.04
CA LYS A 124 -9.57 -0.52 -4.15
C LYS A 124 -10.52 -1.32 -3.27
N PRO A 125 -11.33 -0.68 -2.41
CA PRO A 125 -12.32 -1.40 -1.65
C PRO A 125 -13.31 -2.11 -2.60
N PRO A 126 -13.78 -3.32 -2.26
CA PRO A 126 -14.70 -4.06 -3.11
C PRO A 126 -16.02 -3.29 -3.24
N ALA A 127 -16.54 -3.19 -4.47
CA ALA A 127 -17.82 -2.55 -4.70
C ALA A 127 -18.96 -3.40 -4.10
N GLN A 128 -19.89 -2.74 -3.41
CA GLN A 128 -21.13 -3.34 -2.92
C GLN A 128 -22.19 -3.16 -4.01
N LEU A 129 -22.64 -4.27 -4.60
CA LEU A 129 -23.77 -4.24 -5.54
C LEU A 129 -25.07 -4.09 -4.76
N TRP A 130 -26.00 -3.30 -5.30
CA TRP A 130 -27.30 -3.03 -4.70
C TRP A 130 -28.35 -2.82 -5.79
N GLY A 131 -29.58 -3.21 -5.49
CA GLY A 131 -30.77 -2.95 -6.30
C GLY A 131 -31.78 -2.11 -5.54
N LYS A 132 -33.03 -2.13 -6.02
CA LYS A 132 -34.12 -1.34 -5.44
C LYS A 132 -34.38 -1.70 -3.97
N SER A 133 -34.33 -2.99 -3.61
CA SER A 133 -34.60 -3.48 -2.26
C SER A 133 -33.54 -3.06 -1.25
N GLU A 134 -32.29 -2.91 -1.68
CA GLU A 134 -31.16 -2.60 -0.80
C GLU A 134 -30.89 -1.09 -0.67
N PHE A 135 -31.52 -0.27 -1.52
CA PHE A 135 -31.21 1.17 -1.65
C PHE A 135 -31.21 1.92 -0.31
N GLU A 136 -32.25 1.75 0.50
CA GLU A 136 -32.35 2.45 1.79
C GLU A 136 -31.27 1.99 2.79
N ALA A 137 -30.84 0.73 2.72
CA ALA A 137 -29.78 0.22 3.59
C ALA A 137 -28.38 0.69 3.16
N VAL A 138 -28.16 0.91 1.86
CA VAL A 138 -26.85 1.34 1.32
C VAL A 138 -26.71 2.85 1.21
N ARG A 139 -27.81 3.60 1.27
CA ARG A 139 -27.81 5.06 1.20
C ARG A 139 -26.98 5.66 2.33
N ARG A 140 -25.98 6.46 1.97
CA ARG A 140 -25.15 7.22 2.91
C ARG A 140 -25.39 8.71 2.71
N GLU A 141 -25.68 9.40 3.81
CA GLU A 141 -25.87 10.85 3.83
C GLU A 141 -24.75 11.53 4.62
N PHE A 142 -24.30 12.67 4.12
CA PHE A 142 -23.21 13.46 4.71
C PHE A 142 -23.59 14.94 4.68
N GLN A 143 -23.06 15.73 5.62
CA GLN A 143 -23.22 17.19 5.57
C GLN A 143 -22.16 17.81 4.66
N TYR A 144 -22.59 18.72 3.79
CA TYR A 144 -21.72 19.39 2.83
C TYR A 144 -20.53 20.09 3.51
N GLN A 145 -20.79 20.81 4.61
CA GLN A 145 -19.75 21.54 5.33
C GLN A 145 -18.72 20.61 5.98
N ASP A 146 -19.17 19.51 6.57
CA ASP A 146 -18.26 18.55 7.21
C ASP A 146 -17.31 17.92 6.19
N VAL A 147 -17.80 17.54 5.01
CA VAL A 147 -16.97 16.98 3.93
C VAL A 147 -15.93 17.99 3.43
N LEU A 148 -16.24 19.29 3.42
CA LEU A 148 -15.27 20.31 3.04
C LEU A 148 -14.22 20.56 4.11
N GLN A 149 -14.58 20.49 5.39
CA GLN A 149 -13.73 20.98 6.49
C GLN A 149 -13.02 19.88 7.27
N GLN A 150 -13.54 18.65 7.27
CA GLN A 150 -13.05 17.56 8.11
C GLN A 150 -12.53 16.39 7.27
N ASP A 151 -11.29 15.97 7.49
CA ASP A 151 -10.67 14.86 6.75
C ASP A 151 -11.36 13.52 7.02
N SER A 152 -11.90 13.30 8.21
CA SER A 152 -12.66 12.09 8.56
C SER A 152 -13.95 12.00 7.73
N ALA A 153 -14.74 13.07 7.70
CA ALA A 153 -15.97 13.13 6.91
C ALA A 153 -15.70 13.01 5.41
N LEU A 154 -14.62 13.66 4.93
CA LEU A 154 -14.18 13.52 3.54
C LEU A 154 -13.83 12.05 3.21
N ARG A 155 -13.04 11.40 4.06
CA ARG A 155 -12.63 10.00 3.87
C ARG A 155 -13.85 9.09 3.80
N ASP A 156 -14.77 9.21 4.76
CA ASP A 156 -15.95 8.36 4.84
C ASP A 156 -16.90 8.60 3.65
N TRP A 157 -16.99 9.84 3.15
CA TRP A 157 -17.73 10.17 1.92
C TRP A 157 -17.08 9.57 0.67
N LEU A 158 -15.75 9.65 0.53
CA LEU A 158 -15.01 9.04 -0.58
C LEU A 158 -15.09 7.51 -0.54
N GLU A 159 -15.05 6.91 0.64
CA GLU A 159 -15.25 5.48 0.82
C GLU A 159 -16.65 5.06 0.36
N ALA A 160 -17.69 5.83 0.71
CA ALA A 160 -19.05 5.56 0.25
C ALA A 160 -19.15 5.61 -1.29
N LEU A 161 -18.50 6.59 -1.92
CA LEU A 161 -18.40 6.65 -3.39
C LEU A 161 -17.63 5.46 -3.99
N ALA A 162 -16.59 4.98 -3.32
CA ALA A 162 -15.79 3.85 -3.81
C ALA A 162 -16.50 2.49 -3.65
N VAL A 163 -17.25 2.31 -2.56
CA VAL A 163 -17.93 1.05 -2.20
C VAL A 163 -19.33 0.99 -2.78
N GLN A 164 -20.20 1.96 -2.47
CA GLN A 164 -21.60 1.97 -2.94
C GLN A 164 -21.75 2.64 -4.31
N GLY A 165 -20.79 3.44 -4.76
CA GLY A 165 -20.88 4.16 -6.03
C GLY A 165 -21.69 5.46 -5.99
N PHE A 166 -22.26 5.81 -4.83
CA PHE A 166 -23.01 7.05 -4.64
C PHE A 166 -23.01 7.50 -3.17
N ALA A 167 -23.30 8.78 -2.95
CA ALA A 167 -23.53 9.36 -1.63
C ALA A 167 -24.39 10.64 -1.77
N ILE A 168 -25.15 10.98 -0.73
CA ILE A 168 -26.00 12.18 -0.72
C ILE A 168 -25.36 13.23 0.19
N LEU A 169 -25.17 14.44 -0.35
CA LEU A 169 -24.75 15.60 0.44
C LEU A 169 -25.96 16.45 0.81
N LYS A 170 -26.12 16.73 2.11
CA LYS A 170 -27.16 17.58 2.69
C LYS A 170 -26.57 18.94 3.08
N GLY A 171 -27.44 19.95 3.19
CA GLY A 171 -27.05 21.27 3.68
C GLY A 171 -26.10 22.04 2.76
N ALA A 172 -26.02 21.69 1.47
CA ALA A 172 -25.28 22.49 0.49
C ALA A 172 -26.01 23.83 0.26
N PRO A 173 -25.28 24.95 0.14
CA PRO A 173 -25.89 26.24 -0.20
C PRO A 173 -26.50 26.20 -1.60
N ASN A 174 -27.52 27.02 -1.84
CA ASN A 174 -28.10 27.18 -3.17
C ASN A 174 -27.21 28.08 -4.06
N ASP A 175 -26.05 27.55 -4.46
CA ASP A 175 -25.05 28.24 -5.29
C ASP A 175 -24.49 27.29 -6.38
N THR A 176 -24.26 27.86 -7.56
CA THR A 176 -23.49 27.28 -8.67
C THR A 176 -22.08 26.78 -8.31
N ASN A 177 -21.45 27.31 -7.25
CA ASN A 177 -20.09 26.94 -6.85
C ASN A 177 -20.00 25.65 -6.02
N VAL A 178 -21.12 25.05 -5.60
CA VAL A 178 -21.15 23.87 -4.72
C VAL A 178 -20.28 22.72 -5.28
N ALA A 179 -20.50 22.37 -6.54
CA ALA A 179 -19.75 21.31 -7.21
C ALA A 179 -18.28 21.66 -7.40
N LYS A 180 -17.98 22.96 -7.63
CA LYS A 180 -16.61 23.45 -7.81
C LYS A 180 -15.79 23.30 -6.53
N ASN A 181 -16.38 23.64 -5.40
CA ASN A 181 -15.72 23.56 -4.09
C ASN A 181 -15.45 22.10 -3.69
N LEU A 182 -16.41 21.20 -3.93
CA LEU A 182 -16.20 19.75 -3.73
C LEU A 182 -15.08 19.21 -4.61
N ALA A 183 -15.09 19.55 -5.90
CA ALA A 183 -14.05 19.09 -6.82
C ALA A 183 -12.65 19.57 -6.41
N LYS A 184 -12.53 20.82 -5.94
CA LYS A 184 -11.27 21.35 -5.39
C LYS A 184 -10.83 20.68 -4.09
N ARG A 185 -11.78 20.18 -3.29
CA ARG A 185 -11.47 19.47 -2.05
C ARG A 185 -10.80 18.11 -2.30
N ILE A 186 -11.12 17.47 -3.42
CA ILE A 186 -10.61 16.14 -3.81
C ILE A 186 -9.46 16.21 -4.83
N GLY A 187 -9.46 17.22 -5.70
CA GLY A 187 -8.52 17.30 -6.82
C GLY A 187 -8.87 18.42 -7.78
N TYR A 188 -9.11 18.08 -9.04
CA TYR A 188 -9.42 19.06 -10.10
C TYR A 188 -10.60 18.64 -10.96
N ILE A 189 -11.25 19.63 -11.57
CA ILE A 189 -12.34 19.40 -12.51
C ILE A 189 -11.74 19.11 -13.89
N LYS A 190 -12.10 17.96 -14.47
CA LYS A 190 -11.75 17.64 -15.86
C LYS A 190 -12.63 18.47 -16.81
N ARG A 191 -12.01 19.38 -17.56
CA ARG A 191 -12.71 20.13 -18.61
C ARG A 191 -13.19 19.19 -19.71
N THR A 192 -14.43 19.39 -20.16
CA THR A 192 -15.01 18.70 -21.33
C THR A 192 -15.39 19.71 -22.40
N THR A 193 -15.92 19.24 -23.54
CA THR A 193 -16.52 20.10 -24.57
C THR A 193 -17.68 20.94 -24.03
N TYR A 194 -18.37 20.46 -23.00
CA TYR A 194 -19.45 21.18 -22.30
C TYR A 194 -18.95 22.19 -21.25
N GLY A 195 -17.63 22.38 -21.13
CA GLY A 195 -17.01 23.26 -20.13
C GLY A 195 -16.57 22.52 -18.85
N TYR A 196 -16.39 23.28 -17.77
CA TYR A 196 -15.98 22.75 -16.46
C TYR A 196 -17.19 22.29 -15.63
N ILE A 197 -18.27 23.07 -15.63
CA ILE A 197 -19.52 22.75 -14.93
C ILE A 197 -20.67 23.11 -15.88
N PRO A 198 -21.28 22.11 -16.56
CA PRO A 198 -22.44 22.36 -17.41
C PRO A 198 -23.67 22.66 -16.56
N TYR A 199 -24.52 23.58 -17.02
CA TYR A 199 -25.80 23.89 -16.39
C TYR A 199 -26.92 23.09 -17.03
N LEU A 200 -27.73 22.44 -16.20
CA LEU A 200 -28.96 21.77 -16.62
C LEU A 200 -30.15 22.65 -16.26
N LEU A 201 -30.79 23.24 -17.26
CA LEU A 201 -32.00 24.04 -17.12
C LEU A 201 -33.15 23.26 -17.76
N ALA A 202 -34.13 22.86 -16.96
CA ALA A 202 -35.37 22.26 -17.44
C ALA A 202 -36.50 23.30 -17.35
N THR A 203 -37.02 23.72 -18.48
CA THR A 203 -38.25 24.52 -18.55
C THR A 203 -39.44 23.59 -18.61
N PHE A 204 -40.24 23.55 -17.56
CA PHE A 204 -41.54 22.89 -17.61
C PHE A 204 -42.53 23.85 -18.28
N SER A 205 -42.92 23.53 -19.52
CA SER A 205 -44.14 24.13 -20.10
C SER A 205 -45.32 23.64 -19.28
N ARG A 206 -46.14 24.57 -18.79
CA ARG A 206 -47.46 24.25 -18.25
C ARG A 206 -48.38 23.74 -19.34
#